data_AF-A0A0D8HDS3-F1
#
_entry.id   AF-A0A0D8HDS3-F1
#
_cell.length_a   1.000
_cell.length_b   1.000
_cell.length_c   1.000
_cell.angle_alpha   90.00
_cell.angle_beta   90.00
_cell.angle_gamma   90.00
#
_symmetry.space_group_name_H-M   'P 1'
#
loop_
_entity.id
_entity.type
_entity.pdbx_description
1 polymer ?
#
loop_
_entity_poly.entity_id
_entity_poly.type
_entity_poly.pdbx_seq_one_letter_code
_entity_poly.pdbx_strand_id
1 'polypeptide(L)'
;MSKSVRRYVAPTELIDVARELLALGCRFQMAYHRHSGRSLEIVYLVDQGPNLEFLEIIVRSEGELPSLSEVAPLLSWYEREIMDLSEITFIGNPESFPLVVLNGMTLDGSPFDPNCDVQPLLSGTPASPSLPEIEASQVQDLFWGPIRADIVETGEFHFAYIGEEILHYTPRLFYKHRGIEHGLQNRDPAAGLILAERVSGVGTISHGLAYCLAVENAFGFEVPQRAQLLRIVLAELERIYNNLHFFAMLAKTTTLKVGEAFGLLLEEEAKQINAKLSGHRLLRNLLSTGGLRRDLNVGFLAFELRSLKAKVQDYLDSLANTQSYLDRLMETGILSADAAFDFGATGPIANASGLQRDLRVHHPYSGYDALSMKIPLRTKGDALARAEVRAESLIGAFDLIDQAIQTLEPGDINLYKPIVPVGTVDGLGWTEGPRGSCFYAVRLNDGIFERVKIKSPSFSNWKAFPLTVHSSNMMDYAINEASFGLTIAGADR
;
A
#
# COMPACT_ATOMS: atom_id res chain seq x y z
N MET A 1 23.78 -7.50 0.79
CA MET A 1 24.11 -6.28 1.54
C MET A 1 22.85 -5.79 2.25
N SER A 2 22.96 -5.28 3.49
CA SER A 2 21.81 -4.77 4.24
C SER A 2 21.18 -3.62 3.46
N LYS A 3 19.89 -3.70 3.18
CA LYS A 3 19.18 -2.67 2.38
C LYS A 3 18.71 -1.47 3.23
N SER A 4 19.08 -1.46 4.51
CA SER A 4 18.85 -0.35 5.43
C SER A 4 20.04 -0.16 6.38
N VAL A 5 20.21 1.09 6.83
CA VAL A 5 21.16 1.53 7.85
C VAL A 5 20.40 1.90 9.12
N ARG A 6 20.97 1.61 10.29
CA ARG A 6 20.34 1.87 11.59
C ARG A 6 20.98 3.03 12.32
N ARG A 7 20.16 3.92 12.86
CA ARG A 7 20.57 5.01 13.75
C ARG A 7 19.72 4.95 15.02
N TYR A 8 20.36 4.70 16.15
CA TYR A 8 19.72 4.80 17.46
C TYR A 8 19.67 6.26 17.89
N VAL A 9 18.51 6.71 18.36
CA VAL A 9 18.25 8.10 18.75
C VAL A 9 17.60 8.12 20.12
N ALA A 10 18.03 9.05 20.98
CA ALA A 10 17.40 9.26 22.28
C ALA A 10 16.00 9.87 22.09
N PRO A 11 14.99 9.53 22.92
CA PRO A 11 13.66 10.13 22.84
C PRO A 11 13.66 11.66 22.79
N THR A 12 14.58 12.30 23.53
CA THR A 12 14.73 13.77 23.59
C THR A 12 15.22 14.41 22.30
N GLU A 13 15.89 13.66 21.44
CA GLU A 13 16.47 14.14 20.17
C GLU A 13 15.58 13.82 18.96
N LEU A 14 14.51 13.03 19.17
CA LEU A 14 13.70 12.44 18.10
C LEU A 14 13.10 13.50 17.16
N ILE A 15 12.52 14.56 17.72
CA ILE A 15 11.90 15.65 16.96
C ILE A 15 12.95 16.39 16.13
N ASP A 16 14.10 16.70 16.71
CA ASP A 16 15.14 17.48 16.03
C ASP A 16 15.77 16.67 14.88
N VAL A 17 16.01 15.37 15.10
CA VAL A 17 16.45 14.46 14.03
C VAL A 17 15.40 14.35 12.92
N ALA A 18 14.11 14.29 13.26
CA ALA A 18 13.06 14.25 12.25
C ALA A 18 13.02 15.54 11.41
N ARG A 19 13.17 16.71 12.03
CA ARG A 19 13.26 18.00 11.33
C ARG A 19 14.48 18.08 10.42
N GLU A 20 15.64 17.63 10.89
CA GLU A 20 16.87 17.56 10.10
C GLU A 20 16.67 16.71 8.84
N LEU A 21 16.11 15.51 8.99
CA LEU A 21 15.86 14.59 7.87
C LEU A 21 14.89 15.20 6.85
N LEU A 22 13.81 15.82 7.30
CA LEU A 22 12.85 16.47 6.40
C LEU A 22 13.47 17.67 5.68
N ALA A 23 14.31 18.46 6.36
CA ALA A 23 15.05 19.56 5.73
C ALA A 23 16.05 19.09 4.67
N LEU A 24 16.56 17.86 4.79
CA LEU A 24 17.39 17.19 3.78
C LEU A 24 16.58 16.59 2.62
N GLY A 25 15.25 16.70 2.64
CA GLY A 25 14.36 16.13 1.62
C GLY A 25 14.08 14.63 1.78
N CYS A 26 14.52 14.03 2.89
CA CYS A 26 14.16 12.66 3.25
C CYS A 26 12.66 12.55 3.52
N ARG A 27 12.12 11.33 3.41
CA ARG A 27 10.68 11.09 3.64
C ARG A 27 10.44 9.86 4.51
N PHE A 28 9.65 10.01 5.56
CA PHE A 28 9.17 8.88 6.34
C PHE A 28 8.25 7.98 5.51
N GLN A 29 8.41 6.66 5.65
CA GLN A 29 7.67 5.65 4.89
C GLN A 29 6.70 4.83 5.75
N MET A 30 7.09 4.52 6.98
CA MET A 30 6.28 3.83 7.99
C MET A 30 6.92 3.91 9.37
N ALA A 31 6.15 3.65 10.42
CA ALA A 31 6.65 3.37 11.75
C ALA A 31 5.99 2.13 12.35
N TYR A 32 6.70 1.45 13.26
CA TYR A 32 6.19 0.30 13.99
C TYR A 32 6.98 0.05 15.27
N HIS A 33 6.35 -0.64 16.23
CA HIS A 33 7.04 -1.11 17.43
C HIS A 33 7.52 -2.56 17.27
N ARG A 34 8.57 -2.92 18.00
CA ARG A 34 9.04 -4.28 18.20
C ARG A 34 9.62 -4.46 19.61
N HIS A 35 9.66 -5.70 20.09
CA HIS A 35 10.38 -6.03 21.31
C HIS A 35 11.87 -6.27 21.04
N SER A 36 12.69 -5.82 21.98
CA SER A 36 14.11 -6.14 22.08
C SER A 36 14.41 -6.55 23.52
N GLY A 37 14.33 -7.85 23.80
CA GLY A 37 14.32 -8.37 25.16
C GLY A 37 13.10 -7.86 25.94
N ARG A 38 13.34 -7.17 27.06
CA ARG A 38 12.27 -6.54 27.88
C ARG A 38 11.94 -5.10 27.48
N SER A 39 12.69 -4.52 26.55
CA SER A 39 12.47 -3.14 26.10
C SER A 39 11.64 -3.10 24.82
N LEU A 40 10.85 -2.04 24.67
CA LEU A 40 10.15 -1.72 23.44
C LEU A 40 10.98 -0.74 22.61
N GLU A 41 11.08 -1.03 21.31
CA GLU A 41 11.73 -0.16 20.32
C GLU A 41 10.69 0.30 19.30
N ILE A 42 10.66 1.60 19.00
CA ILE A 42 9.98 2.15 17.83
C ILE A 42 10.99 2.28 16.70
N VAL A 43 10.62 1.79 15.52
CA VAL A 43 11.40 1.89 14.30
C VAL A 43 10.65 2.77 13.32
N TYR A 44 11.29 3.88 12.90
CA TYR A 44 10.82 4.72 11.82
C TYR A 44 11.65 4.45 10.56
N LEU A 45 10.99 4.09 9.47
CA LEU A 45 11.64 3.89 8.18
C LEU A 45 11.64 5.19 7.38
N VAL A 46 12.82 5.58 6.88
CA VAL A 46 13.03 6.82 6.14
C VAL A 46 13.69 6.53 4.80
N ASP A 47 13.09 7.06 3.73
CA ASP A 47 13.66 7.11 2.38
C ASP A 47 14.55 8.35 2.26
N GLN A 48 15.85 8.13 2.05
CA GLN A 48 16.85 9.18 1.93
C GLN A 48 16.97 9.73 0.50
N GLY A 49 16.37 9.06 -0.48
CA GLY A 49 16.44 9.42 -1.88
C GLY A 49 16.78 8.24 -2.80
N PRO A 50 16.78 8.48 -4.13
CA PRO A 50 16.99 7.42 -5.12
C PRO A 50 18.37 6.76 -4.97
N ASN A 51 18.39 5.43 -5.01
CA ASN A 51 19.56 4.55 -4.94
C ASN A 51 20.37 4.67 -3.65
N LEU A 52 19.80 5.27 -2.60
CA LEU A 52 20.37 5.28 -1.25
C LEU A 52 19.71 4.18 -0.41
N GLU A 53 20.44 3.64 0.57
CA GLU A 53 19.85 2.71 1.53
C GLU A 53 18.76 3.40 2.37
N PHE A 54 17.73 2.65 2.77
CA PHE A 54 16.74 3.18 3.72
C PHE A 54 17.39 3.42 5.09
N LEU A 55 16.92 4.42 5.82
CA LEU A 55 17.36 4.69 7.18
C LEU A 55 16.30 4.23 8.18
N GLU A 56 16.69 3.38 9.12
CA GLU A 56 15.91 2.96 10.29
C GLU A 56 16.33 3.82 11.49
N ILE A 57 15.47 4.76 11.88
CA ILE A 57 15.62 5.47 13.16
C ILE A 57 15.00 4.60 14.25
N ILE A 58 15.79 4.24 15.26
CA ILE A 58 15.36 3.35 16.35
C ILE A 58 15.38 4.11 17.65
N VAL A 59 14.24 4.13 18.34
CA VAL A 59 14.07 4.78 19.64
C VAL A 59 13.62 3.74 20.66
N ARG A 60 14.32 3.66 21.78
CA ARG A 60 13.90 2.84 22.92
C ARG A 60 12.97 3.64 23.80
N SER A 61 11.86 3.04 24.23
CA SER A 61 10.90 3.66 25.15
C SER A 61 10.54 2.71 26.30
N GLU A 62 10.26 3.30 27.45
CA GLU A 62 9.70 2.63 28.64
C GLU A 62 8.20 2.95 28.84
N GLY A 63 7.55 3.64 27.89
CA GLY A 63 6.10 3.86 27.91
C GLY A 63 5.64 5.12 27.19
N GLU A 64 6.39 6.22 27.26
CA GLU A 64 6.02 7.50 26.64
C GLU A 64 7.06 7.95 25.61
N LEU A 65 6.60 8.56 24.52
CA LEU A 65 7.44 9.19 23.49
C LEU A 65 6.81 10.50 22.99
N PRO A 66 7.61 11.49 22.56
CA PRO A 66 7.06 12.63 21.84
C PRO A 66 6.51 12.19 20.48
N SER A 67 5.35 12.72 20.11
CA SER A 67 4.78 12.53 18.78
C SER A 67 5.61 13.26 17.71
N LEU A 68 5.81 12.60 16.58
CA LEU A 68 6.37 13.20 15.36
C LEU A 68 5.29 13.70 14.41
N SER A 69 4.00 13.51 14.71
CA SER A 69 2.90 13.87 13.82
C SER A 69 2.81 15.37 13.51
N GLU A 70 3.32 16.25 14.38
CA GLU A 70 3.40 17.69 14.11
C GLU A 70 4.39 18.01 12.99
N VAL A 71 5.48 17.24 12.89
CA VAL A 71 6.55 17.46 11.89
C VAL A 71 6.36 16.59 10.65
N ALA A 72 5.81 15.39 10.81
CA ALA A 72 5.51 14.45 9.74
C ALA A 72 4.08 13.90 9.90
N PRO A 73 3.06 14.59 9.36
CA PRO A 73 1.64 14.25 9.57
C PRO A 73 1.26 12.81 9.23
N LEU A 74 1.90 12.19 8.24
CA LEU A 74 1.70 10.77 7.91
C LEU A 74 1.93 9.83 9.12
N LEU A 75 2.80 10.20 10.06
CA LEU A 75 3.14 9.38 11.22
C LEU A 75 2.00 9.29 12.22
N SER A 76 1.02 10.20 12.20
CA SER A 76 -0.13 10.17 13.10
C SER A 76 -0.84 8.81 13.09
N TRP A 77 -1.09 8.22 11.91
CA TRP A 77 -1.74 6.91 11.83
C TRP A 77 -0.87 5.78 12.36
N TYR A 78 0.44 5.82 12.15
CA TYR A 78 1.33 4.80 12.69
C TYR A 78 1.45 4.90 14.21
N GLU A 79 1.52 6.12 14.75
CA GLU A 79 1.54 6.34 16.20
C GLU A 79 0.24 5.87 16.85
N ARG A 80 -0.92 6.18 16.27
CA ARG A 80 -2.22 5.70 16.75
C ARG A 80 -2.34 4.18 16.69
N GLU A 81 -1.90 3.56 15.59
CA GLU A 81 -1.84 2.10 15.49
C GLU A 81 -0.91 1.49 16.55
N ILE A 82 0.22 2.13 16.87
CA ILE A 82 1.11 1.68 17.93
C ILE A 82 0.46 1.85 19.31
N MET A 83 -0.23 2.97 19.58
CA MET A 83 -0.95 3.18 20.84
C MET A 83 -2.07 2.15 21.04
N ASP A 84 -2.77 1.78 19.96
CA ASP A 84 -3.85 0.78 20.02
C ASP A 84 -3.34 -0.65 20.24
N LEU A 85 -2.12 -0.96 19.77
CA LEU A 85 -1.60 -2.33 19.70
C LEU A 85 -0.36 -2.55 20.59
N SER A 86 -0.02 -1.59 21.45
CA SER A 86 1.09 -1.70 22.40
C SER A 86 0.86 -0.83 23.63
N GLU A 87 1.77 -0.87 24.59
CA GLU A 87 1.71 -0.08 25.82
C GLU A 87 2.30 1.34 25.67
N ILE A 88 2.70 1.72 24.44
CA ILE A 88 3.35 3.01 24.18
C ILE A 88 2.31 4.10 23.99
N THR A 89 2.54 5.25 24.62
CA THR A 89 1.75 6.48 24.45
C THR A 89 2.58 7.56 23.76
N PHE A 90 2.03 8.17 22.71
CA PHE A 90 2.65 9.33 22.05
C PHE A 90 2.07 10.64 22.57
N ILE A 91 2.91 11.47 23.19
CA ILE A 91 2.53 12.76 23.74
C ILE A 91 2.55 13.82 22.63
N GLY A 92 1.44 14.55 22.47
CA GLY A 92 1.29 15.63 21.49
C GLY A 92 0.71 15.21 20.13
N ASN A 93 0.26 13.96 19.97
CA ASN A 93 -0.47 13.55 18.76
C ASN A 93 -1.84 14.25 18.71
N PRO A 94 -2.21 14.93 17.59
CA PRO A 94 -3.44 15.72 17.50
C PRO A 94 -4.71 14.85 17.42
N GLU A 95 -4.58 13.57 17.08
CA GLU A 95 -5.67 12.61 16.93
C GLU A 95 -5.51 11.46 17.95
N SER A 96 -5.47 11.76 19.25
CA SER A 96 -5.21 10.78 20.31
C SER A 96 -6.32 9.75 20.55
N PHE A 97 -7.26 9.62 19.63
CA PHE A 97 -8.33 8.62 19.68
C PHE A 97 -7.93 7.35 18.89
N PRO A 98 -8.51 6.19 19.23
CA PRO A 98 -8.19 4.93 18.57
C PRO A 98 -8.29 4.97 17.04
N LEU A 99 -7.47 4.17 16.37
CA LEU A 99 -7.46 4.00 14.91
C LEU A 99 -7.94 2.60 14.50
N VAL A 100 -7.32 1.56 15.06
CA VAL A 100 -7.59 0.14 14.78
C VAL A 100 -8.69 -0.38 15.70
N VAL A 101 -8.59 -0.06 16.99
CA VAL A 101 -9.61 -0.46 17.97
C VAL A 101 -10.79 0.52 17.85
N LEU A 102 -12.03 0.02 17.92
CA LEU A 102 -13.20 0.89 17.87
C LEU A 102 -13.25 1.78 19.12
N ASN A 103 -13.61 3.05 18.98
CA ASN A 103 -13.85 3.95 20.12
C ASN A 103 -14.73 3.28 21.19
N GLY A 104 -14.38 3.47 22.46
CA GLY A 104 -15.08 2.84 23.59
C GLY A 104 -14.77 1.37 23.82
N MET A 105 -13.95 0.76 22.95
CA MET A 105 -13.38 -0.56 23.16
C MET A 105 -11.91 -0.47 23.59
N THR A 106 -11.45 -1.47 24.32
CA THR A 106 -10.08 -1.62 24.78
C THR A 106 -9.57 -3.00 24.45
N LEU A 107 -8.27 -3.10 24.22
CA LEU A 107 -7.57 -4.37 24.01
C LEU A 107 -6.80 -4.71 25.30
N ASP A 108 -7.09 -5.86 25.88
CA ASP A 108 -6.43 -6.30 27.11
C ASP A 108 -5.01 -6.80 26.77
N GLY A 109 -4.04 -5.88 26.73
CA GLY A 109 -2.63 -6.14 26.43
C GLY A 109 -2.24 -6.01 24.95
N SER A 110 -0.95 -6.11 24.66
CA SER A 110 -0.44 -6.04 23.29
C SER A 110 -0.54 -7.41 22.58
N PRO A 111 -1.06 -7.47 21.34
CA PRO A 111 -1.02 -8.68 20.53
C PRO A 111 0.39 -9.05 20.10
N PHE A 112 1.38 -8.18 20.29
CA PHE A 112 2.75 -8.41 19.87
C PHE A 112 3.71 -8.65 21.04
N ASP A 113 3.22 -8.70 22.28
CA ASP A 113 4.05 -9.02 23.45
C ASP A 113 4.47 -10.50 23.43
N PRO A 114 5.78 -10.81 23.32
CA PRO A 114 6.26 -12.19 23.30
C PRO A 114 6.03 -12.93 24.62
N ASN A 115 5.68 -12.24 25.71
CA ASN A 115 5.41 -12.84 27.03
C ASN A 115 3.91 -13.09 27.28
N CYS A 116 3.05 -12.70 26.34
CA CYS A 116 1.60 -12.86 26.48
C CYS A 116 1.13 -14.13 25.73
N ASP A 117 0.83 -15.19 26.49
CA ASP A 117 0.32 -16.46 25.94
C ASP A 117 -1.19 -16.41 25.63
N VAL A 118 -1.90 -15.36 26.07
CA VAL A 118 -3.35 -15.22 25.92
C VAL A 118 -3.62 -14.27 24.75
N GLN A 119 -4.50 -14.67 23.83
CA GLN A 119 -4.93 -13.76 22.77
C GLN A 119 -5.64 -12.54 23.39
N PRO A 120 -5.23 -11.31 23.04
CA PRO A 120 -5.86 -10.12 23.59
C PRO A 120 -7.34 -10.10 23.25
N LEU A 121 -8.17 -9.90 24.28
CA LEU A 121 -9.61 -9.82 24.13
C LEU A 121 -10.03 -8.36 24.00
N LEU A 122 -10.90 -8.11 23.02
CA LEU A 122 -11.58 -6.83 22.89
C LEU A 122 -12.70 -6.76 23.94
N SER A 123 -12.62 -5.76 24.81
CA SER A 123 -13.58 -5.48 25.86
C SER A 123 -14.17 -4.07 25.67
N GLY A 124 -15.29 -3.77 26.34
CA GLY A 124 -15.95 -2.46 26.26
C GLY A 124 -17.19 -2.43 25.36
N THR A 125 -17.71 -1.22 25.13
CA THR A 125 -18.90 -0.97 24.30
C THR A 125 -18.54 0.06 23.24
N PRO A 126 -18.79 -0.22 21.95
CA PRO A 126 -18.53 0.75 20.89
C PRO A 126 -19.21 2.10 21.18
N ALA A 127 -18.40 3.15 21.22
CA ALA A 127 -18.82 4.53 21.38
C ALA A 127 -18.84 5.24 20.03
N SER A 128 -19.55 6.37 19.99
CA SER A 128 -19.54 7.26 18.83
C SER A 128 -18.15 7.85 18.62
N PRO A 129 -17.74 8.10 17.36
CA PRO A 129 -16.49 8.76 17.08
C PRO A 129 -16.44 10.17 17.69
N SER A 130 -15.25 10.62 18.06
CA SER A 130 -15.01 12.03 18.38
C SER A 130 -15.01 12.82 17.08
N LEU A 131 -16.11 13.52 16.82
CA LEU A 131 -16.29 14.36 15.64
C LEU A 131 -16.21 15.83 16.06
N PRO A 132 -15.71 16.74 15.19
CA PRO A 132 -15.82 18.16 15.46
C PRO A 132 -17.29 18.55 15.57
N GLU A 133 -17.66 19.30 16.61
CA GLU A 133 -18.99 19.89 16.73
C GLU A 133 -19.12 21.03 15.71
N ILE A 134 -19.98 20.85 14.71
CA ILE A 134 -20.30 21.88 13.72
C ILE A 134 -21.70 22.41 14.02
N GLU A 135 -21.79 23.42 14.89
CA GLU A 135 -23.07 24.04 15.24
C GLU A 135 -23.50 25.06 14.18
N ALA A 136 -24.31 24.63 13.22
CA ALA A 136 -25.00 25.51 12.29
C ALA A 136 -26.34 24.93 11.86
N SER A 137 -27.39 25.77 11.80
CA SER A 137 -28.79 25.34 11.57
C SER A 137 -29.04 24.65 10.22
N GLN A 138 -28.10 24.75 9.28
CA GLN A 138 -28.20 24.22 7.93
C GLN A 138 -27.26 23.05 7.66
N VAL A 139 -26.38 22.72 8.61
CA VAL A 139 -25.44 21.60 8.47
C VAL A 139 -26.16 20.30 8.78
N GLN A 140 -25.94 19.31 7.92
CA GLN A 140 -26.51 17.97 8.06
C GLN A 140 -25.39 16.95 8.19
N ASP A 141 -25.62 15.95 9.04
CA ASP A 141 -24.74 14.80 9.20
C ASP A 141 -25.28 13.60 8.43
N LEU A 142 -24.43 13.00 7.60
CA LEU A 142 -24.69 11.74 6.91
C LEU A 142 -23.66 10.71 7.35
N PHE A 143 -24.12 9.63 7.97
CA PHE A 143 -23.32 8.45 8.26
C PHE A 143 -23.59 7.38 7.21
N TRP A 144 -22.58 7.06 6.40
CA TRP A 144 -22.69 6.09 5.32
C TRP A 144 -21.79 4.88 5.56
N GLY A 145 -22.39 3.73 5.87
CA GLY A 145 -21.70 2.50 6.25
C GLY A 145 -22.20 1.96 7.59
N PRO A 146 -21.55 0.92 8.17
CA PRO A 146 -20.41 0.16 7.63
C PRO A 146 -20.78 -0.73 6.44
N ILE A 147 -22.08 -1.02 6.25
CA ILE A 147 -22.63 -1.68 5.06
C ILE A 147 -23.08 -0.57 4.10
N ARG A 148 -22.44 -0.50 2.94
CA ARG A 148 -22.71 0.54 1.94
C ARG A 148 -23.60 0.01 0.82
N ALA A 149 -24.19 0.93 0.07
CA ALA A 149 -24.85 0.58 -1.19
C ALA A 149 -23.77 0.12 -2.19
N ASP A 150 -24.04 -0.97 -2.93
CA ASP A 150 -23.14 -1.65 -3.88
C ASP A 150 -22.25 -2.77 -3.29
N ILE A 151 -21.63 -3.57 -4.16
CA ILE A 151 -20.70 -4.66 -3.79
C ILE A 151 -19.32 -4.05 -3.52
N VAL A 152 -19.18 -3.40 -2.37
CA VAL A 152 -17.97 -2.70 -1.95
C VAL A 152 -17.47 -3.17 -0.58
N GLU A 153 -16.24 -2.84 -0.24
CA GLU A 153 -15.68 -3.18 1.06
C GLU A 153 -16.31 -2.35 2.19
N THR A 154 -16.40 -2.97 3.37
CA THR A 154 -16.94 -2.40 4.61
C THR A 154 -16.10 -1.21 5.07
N GLY A 155 -16.75 -0.08 5.28
CA GLY A 155 -16.19 1.16 5.82
C GLY A 155 -17.33 2.10 6.16
N GLU A 156 -17.14 2.94 7.16
CA GLU A 156 -18.09 3.95 7.59
C GLU A 156 -17.51 5.33 7.28
N PHE A 157 -18.33 6.20 6.68
CA PHE A 157 -17.92 7.53 6.27
C PHE A 157 -18.90 8.53 6.83
N HIS A 158 -18.40 9.47 7.62
CA HIS A 158 -19.18 10.57 8.14
C HIS A 158 -18.96 11.81 7.27
N PHE A 159 -20.05 12.41 6.83
CA PHE A 159 -20.07 13.66 6.08
C PHE A 159 -20.86 14.70 6.87
N ALA A 160 -20.24 15.83 7.15
CA ALA A 160 -20.95 17.05 7.51
C ALA A 160 -21.03 17.93 6.27
N TYR A 161 -22.24 18.31 5.85
CA TYR A 161 -22.46 18.98 4.57
C TYR A 161 -23.56 20.03 4.63
N ILE A 162 -23.53 20.99 3.70
CA ILE A 162 -24.57 22.01 3.49
C ILE A 162 -24.98 22.02 2.01
N GLY A 163 -26.26 21.73 1.74
CA GLY A 163 -26.72 21.54 0.36
C GLY A 163 -26.00 20.36 -0.29
N GLU A 164 -25.09 20.64 -1.23
CA GLU A 164 -24.24 19.63 -1.88
C GLU A 164 -22.76 19.73 -1.49
N GLU A 165 -22.36 20.76 -0.74
CA GLU A 165 -20.96 20.99 -0.37
C GLU A 165 -20.59 20.21 0.90
N ILE A 166 -19.56 19.37 0.81
CA ILE A 166 -19.00 18.66 1.95
C ILE A 166 -18.11 19.61 2.75
N LEU A 167 -18.51 19.92 3.98
CA LEU A 167 -17.72 20.75 4.90
C LEU A 167 -16.66 19.92 5.62
N HIS A 168 -17.04 18.72 6.06
CA HIS A 168 -16.15 17.82 6.78
C HIS A 168 -16.39 16.36 6.39
N TYR A 169 -15.32 15.59 6.35
CA TYR A 169 -15.32 14.18 6.00
C TYR A 169 -14.40 13.42 6.96
N THR A 170 -14.96 12.40 7.60
CA THR A 170 -14.21 11.52 8.50
C THR A 170 -14.41 10.07 8.08
N PRO A 171 -13.37 9.41 7.53
CA PRO A 171 -13.44 7.98 7.27
C PRO A 171 -13.17 7.19 8.54
N ARG A 172 -13.99 6.18 8.78
CA ARG A 172 -13.82 5.16 9.79
C ARG A 172 -13.64 3.81 9.11
N LEU A 173 -12.39 3.35 9.11
CA LEU A 173 -11.96 2.10 8.49
C LEU A 173 -11.80 1.01 9.56
N PHE A 174 -10.91 0.04 9.36
CA PHE A 174 -10.52 -0.99 10.33
C PHE A 174 -11.60 -1.99 10.77
N TYR A 175 -12.84 -1.88 10.26
CA TYR A 175 -13.87 -2.92 10.41
C TYR A 175 -13.47 -4.27 9.79
N LYS A 176 -12.50 -4.29 8.87
CA LYS A 176 -11.95 -5.51 8.26
C LYS A 176 -10.51 -5.80 8.70
N HIS A 177 -10.09 -5.29 9.87
CA HIS A 177 -8.79 -5.66 10.44
C HIS A 177 -8.80 -7.15 10.78
N ARG A 178 -7.91 -7.93 10.16
CA ARG A 178 -7.89 -9.40 10.28
C ARG A 178 -6.78 -9.89 11.20
N GLY A 179 -5.98 -8.98 11.76
CA GLY A 179 -4.84 -9.32 12.58
C GLY A 179 -3.78 -10.08 11.79
N ILE A 180 -3.57 -9.77 10.49
CA ILE A 180 -2.61 -10.51 9.66
C ILE A 180 -1.20 -10.44 10.24
N GLU A 181 -0.78 -9.27 10.74
CA GLU A 181 0.55 -9.09 11.34
C GLU A 181 0.76 -9.99 12.56
N HIS A 182 -0.24 -10.08 13.45
CA HIS A 182 -0.21 -10.99 14.60
C HIS A 182 -0.28 -12.45 14.15
N GLY A 183 -1.15 -12.76 13.20
CA GLY A 183 -1.31 -14.09 12.63
C GLY A 183 -0.06 -14.64 11.94
N LEU A 184 0.90 -13.78 11.59
CA LEU A 184 2.21 -14.17 11.05
C LEU A 184 3.24 -14.51 12.14
N GLN A 185 3.05 -14.07 13.38
CA GLN A 185 3.97 -14.39 14.48
C GLN A 185 3.98 -15.90 14.74
N ASN A 186 5.13 -16.41 15.19
CA ASN A 186 5.36 -17.82 15.49
C ASN A 186 5.11 -18.77 14.31
N ARG A 187 5.13 -18.25 13.07
CA ARG A 187 5.04 -19.05 11.84
C ARG A 187 6.36 -19.06 11.08
N ASP A 188 6.55 -20.08 10.27
CA ASP A 188 7.63 -20.13 9.30
C ASP A 188 7.31 -19.26 8.06
N PRO A 189 8.34 -18.82 7.33
CA PRO A 189 8.18 -18.01 6.13
C PRO A 189 7.32 -18.60 5.01
N ALA A 190 7.30 -19.93 4.86
CA ALA A 190 6.55 -20.56 3.78
C ALA A 190 5.04 -20.54 4.06
N ALA A 191 4.63 -20.74 5.32
CA ALA A 191 3.26 -20.58 5.76
C ALA A 191 2.79 -19.11 5.67
N GLY A 192 3.65 -18.17 6.08
CA GLY A 192 3.32 -16.74 6.08
C GLY A 192 3.07 -16.15 4.69
N LEU A 193 3.70 -16.68 3.64
CA LEU A 193 3.50 -16.22 2.27
C LEU A 193 2.03 -16.36 1.80
N ILE A 194 1.33 -17.39 2.26
CA ILE A 194 -0.09 -17.60 1.92
C ILE A 194 -0.95 -16.44 2.44
N LEU A 195 -0.63 -15.92 3.62
CA LEU A 195 -1.31 -14.76 4.22
C LEU A 195 -0.90 -13.47 3.51
N ALA A 196 0.39 -13.29 3.19
CA ALA A 196 0.89 -12.11 2.48
C ALA A 196 0.17 -11.91 1.13
N GLU A 197 -0.02 -12.98 0.35
CA GLU A 197 -0.78 -12.96 -0.91
C GLU A 197 -2.28 -12.59 -0.74
N ARG A 198 -2.79 -12.52 0.50
CA ARG A 198 -4.21 -12.30 0.83
C ARG A 198 -4.47 -11.03 1.64
N VAL A 199 -3.45 -10.22 1.91
CA VAL A 199 -3.60 -8.93 2.57
C VAL A 199 -4.53 -8.00 1.79
N SER A 200 -4.40 -8.03 0.46
CA SER A 200 -5.37 -7.40 -0.45
C SER A 200 -5.82 -8.41 -1.49
N GLY A 201 -7.13 -8.47 -1.76
CA GLY A 201 -7.71 -9.43 -2.70
C GLY A 201 -7.16 -9.31 -4.14
N VAL A 202 -6.62 -8.14 -4.48
CA VAL A 202 -6.14 -7.76 -5.82
C VAL A 202 -4.65 -7.38 -5.86
N GLY A 203 -3.94 -7.53 -4.74
CA GLY A 203 -2.51 -7.24 -4.59
C GLY A 203 -1.70 -8.49 -4.22
N THR A 204 -1.99 -9.61 -4.87
CA THR A 204 -1.36 -10.91 -4.60
C THR A 204 0.17 -10.83 -4.74
N ILE A 205 0.64 -10.38 -5.90
CA ILE A 205 2.06 -10.38 -6.26
C ILE A 205 2.78 -9.24 -5.56
N SER A 206 2.22 -8.03 -5.53
CA SER A 206 2.82 -6.88 -4.84
C SER A 206 3.11 -7.18 -3.37
N HIS A 207 2.13 -7.70 -2.62
CA HIS A 207 2.32 -8.09 -1.23
C HIS A 207 3.21 -9.32 -1.07
N GLY A 208 2.96 -10.39 -1.84
CA GLY A 208 3.73 -11.63 -1.75
C GLY A 208 5.22 -11.41 -2.08
N LEU A 209 5.53 -10.58 -3.07
CA LEU A 209 6.90 -10.28 -3.47
C LEU A 209 7.60 -9.37 -2.47
N ALA A 210 6.93 -8.34 -1.95
CA ALA A 210 7.50 -7.49 -0.88
C ALA A 210 7.84 -8.32 0.36
N TYR A 211 6.95 -9.25 0.72
CA TYR A 211 7.18 -10.23 1.78
C TYR A 211 8.37 -11.16 1.48
N CYS A 212 8.42 -11.76 0.29
CA CYS A 212 9.54 -12.62 -0.11
C CYS A 212 10.87 -11.88 -0.05
N LEU A 213 10.91 -10.65 -0.56
CA LEU A 213 12.09 -9.79 -0.51
C LEU A 213 12.51 -9.50 0.93
N ALA A 214 11.56 -9.25 1.84
CA ALA A 214 11.89 -8.98 3.24
C ALA A 214 12.56 -10.18 3.91
N VAL A 215 12.03 -11.38 3.70
CA VAL A 215 12.62 -12.64 4.20
C VAL A 215 13.96 -12.94 3.53
N GLU A 216 14.04 -12.78 2.21
CA GLU A 216 15.28 -12.99 1.44
C GLU A 216 16.38 -12.05 1.90
N ASN A 217 16.07 -10.78 2.16
CA ASN A 217 17.03 -9.83 2.69
C ASN A 217 17.43 -10.16 4.15
N ALA A 218 16.50 -10.64 4.98
CA ALA A 218 16.82 -11.09 6.34
C ALA A 218 17.77 -12.29 6.35
N PHE A 219 17.59 -13.21 5.41
CA PHE A 219 18.40 -14.43 5.31
C PHE A 219 19.64 -14.28 4.43
N GLY A 220 19.80 -13.16 3.71
CA GLY A 220 20.91 -12.94 2.79
C GLY A 220 20.83 -13.81 1.52
N PHE A 221 19.62 -14.13 1.06
CA PHE A 221 19.39 -14.95 -0.13
C PHE A 221 19.58 -14.18 -1.43
N GLU A 222 20.35 -14.75 -2.35
CA GLU A 222 20.47 -14.26 -3.73
C GLU A 222 19.58 -15.09 -4.65
N VAL A 223 18.45 -14.52 -5.06
CA VAL A 223 17.47 -15.23 -5.90
C VAL A 223 18.00 -15.42 -7.32
N PRO A 224 17.83 -16.58 -7.97
CA PRO A 224 18.25 -16.79 -9.35
C PRO A 224 17.68 -15.75 -10.33
N GLN A 225 18.49 -15.32 -11.31
CA GLN A 225 18.12 -14.26 -12.27
C GLN A 225 16.82 -14.56 -13.02
N ARG A 226 16.61 -15.82 -13.44
CA ARG A 226 15.37 -16.24 -14.12
C ARG A 226 14.14 -16.02 -13.23
N ALA A 227 14.22 -16.36 -11.94
CA ALA A 227 13.13 -16.12 -10.99
C ALA A 227 12.88 -14.63 -10.77
N GLN A 228 13.92 -13.81 -10.74
CA GLN A 228 13.80 -12.35 -10.64
C GLN A 228 13.02 -11.76 -11.82
N LEU A 229 13.38 -12.11 -13.06
CA LEU A 229 12.67 -11.64 -14.27
C LEU A 229 11.22 -12.16 -14.34
N LEU A 230 10.97 -13.41 -13.97
CA LEU A 230 9.61 -13.94 -13.91
C LEU A 230 8.76 -13.24 -12.84
N ARG A 231 9.35 -12.80 -11.71
CA ARG A 231 8.66 -11.99 -10.71
C ARG A 231 8.25 -10.63 -11.28
N ILE A 232 9.06 -10.00 -12.13
CA ILE A 232 8.69 -8.78 -12.87
C ILE A 232 7.48 -9.06 -13.77
N VAL A 233 7.52 -10.12 -14.58
CA VAL A 233 6.40 -10.49 -15.46
C VAL A 233 5.11 -10.64 -14.67
N LEU A 234 5.15 -11.35 -13.52
CA LEU A 234 3.99 -11.51 -12.65
C LEU A 234 3.50 -10.19 -12.04
N ALA A 235 4.42 -9.31 -11.61
CA ALA A 235 4.07 -8.03 -11.01
C ALA A 235 3.42 -7.08 -12.02
N GLU A 236 3.90 -7.07 -13.26
CA GLU A 236 3.34 -6.24 -14.33
C GLU A 236 2.03 -6.82 -14.90
N LEU A 237 1.85 -8.15 -14.93
CA LEU A 237 0.55 -8.77 -15.19
C LEU A 237 -0.48 -8.40 -14.12
N GLU A 238 -0.07 -8.34 -12.84
CA GLU A 238 -0.90 -7.82 -11.76
C GLU A 238 -1.26 -6.34 -11.98
N ARG A 239 -0.31 -5.54 -12.46
CA ARG A 239 -0.53 -4.12 -12.75
C ARG A 239 -1.55 -3.91 -13.86
N ILE A 240 -1.52 -4.73 -14.91
CA ILE A 240 -2.44 -4.65 -16.05
C ILE A 240 -3.89 -4.83 -15.59
N TYR A 241 -4.24 -5.97 -14.98
CA TYR A 241 -5.64 -6.23 -14.63
C TYR A 241 -6.15 -5.24 -13.58
N ASN A 242 -5.29 -4.75 -12.67
CA ASN A 242 -5.68 -3.75 -11.68
C ASN A 242 -5.98 -2.38 -12.29
N ASN A 243 -5.18 -1.92 -13.26
CA ASN A 243 -5.46 -0.64 -13.92
C ASN A 243 -6.69 -0.73 -14.83
N LEU A 244 -6.94 -1.87 -15.48
CA LEU A 244 -8.18 -2.07 -16.26
C LEU A 244 -9.41 -2.02 -15.36
N HIS A 245 -9.35 -2.67 -14.19
CA HIS A 245 -10.40 -2.55 -13.17
C HIS A 245 -10.61 -1.10 -12.72
N PHE A 246 -9.52 -0.37 -12.49
CA PHE A 246 -9.57 1.05 -12.13
C PHE A 246 -10.33 1.88 -13.16
N PHE A 247 -10.01 1.75 -14.45
CA PHE A 247 -10.70 2.50 -15.50
C PHE A 247 -12.18 2.12 -15.61
N ALA A 248 -12.51 0.83 -15.44
CA ALA A 248 -13.89 0.38 -15.41
C ALA A 248 -14.69 1.03 -14.27
N MET A 249 -14.13 1.09 -13.05
CA MET A 249 -14.78 1.71 -11.90
C MET A 249 -14.86 3.24 -12.01
N LEU A 250 -13.86 3.86 -12.63
CA LEU A 250 -13.90 5.31 -12.90
C LEU A 250 -14.97 5.65 -13.96
N ALA A 251 -15.13 4.81 -14.98
CA ALA A 251 -16.23 4.94 -15.96
C ALA A 251 -17.60 4.68 -15.30
N LYS A 252 -17.70 3.71 -14.38
CA LYS A 252 -18.94 3.42 -13.64
C LYS A 252 -19.42 4.64 -12.84
N THR A 253 -18.51 5.27 -12.10
CA THR A 253 -18.81 6.40 -11.20
C THR A 253 -19.13 7.70 -11.96
N THR A 254 -18.67 7.82 -13.20
CA THR A 254 -19.08 8.89 -14.14
C THR A 254 -20.29 8.53 -14.99
N THR A 255 -20.98 7.41 -14.68
CA THR A 255 -22.16 6.89 -15.39
C THR A 255 -21.93 6.43 -16.84
N LEU A 256 -20.68 6.27 -17.27
CA LEU A 256 -20.31 5.81 -18.61
C LEU A 256 -20.38 4.28 -18.72
N LYS A 257 -21.59 3.74 -18.85
CA LYS A 257 -21.87 2.28 -18.81
C LYS A 257 -21.16 1.44 -19.87
N VAL A 258 -21.02 1.98 -21.08
CA VAL A 258 -20.29 1.28 -22.14
C VAL A 258 -18.79 1.22 -21.79
N GLY A 259 -18.23 2.30 -21.27
CA GLY A 259 -16.83 2.35 -20.79
C GLY A 259 -16.58 1.40 -19.61
N GLU A 260 -17.52 1.29 -18.67
CA GLU A 260 -17.50 0.32 -17.58
C GLU A 260 -17.43 -1.12 -18.12
N ALA A 261 -18.34 -1.48 -19.02
CA ALA A 261 -18.43 -2.84 -19.56
C ALA A 261 -17.17 -3.25 -20.36
N PHE A 262 -16.63 -2.35 -21.19
CA PHE A 262 -15.39 -2.63 -21.93
C PHE A 262 -14.19 -2.78 -21.00
N GLY A 263 -14.06 -1.93 -19.97
CA GLY A 263 -12.98 -2.05 -18.99
C GLY A 263 -13.01 -3.40 -18.26
N LEU A 264 -14.20 -3.85 -17.82
CA LEU A 264 -14.37 -5.16 -17.17
C LEU A 264 -14.10 -6.33 -18.12
N LEU A 265 -14.46 -6.21 -19.41
CA LEU A 265 -14.13 -7.22 -20.42
C LEU A 265 -12.62 -7.35 -20.61
N LEU A 266 -11.90 -6.24 -20.72
CA LEU A 266 -10.45 -6.26 -20.90
C LEU A 266 -9.73 -6.76 -19.64
N GLU A 267 -10.22 -6.39 -18.45
CA GLU A 267 -9.75 -6.96 -17.17
C GLU A 267 -9.92 -8.49 -17.16
N GLU A 268 -11.08 -8.98 -17.61
CA GLU A 268 -11.39 -10.40 -17.71
C GLU A 268 -10.44 -11.12 -18.68
N GLU A 269 -10.19 -10.55 -19.87
CA GLU A 269 -9.21 -11.09 -20.84
C GLU A 269 -7.81 -11.17 -20.22
N ALA A 270 -7.35 -10.13 -19.52
CA ALA A 270 -6.06 -10.15 -18.82
C ALA A 270 -5.99 -11.27 -17.76
N LYS A 271 -7.06 -11.45 -16.99
CA LYS A 271 -7.15 -12.54 -15.99
C LYS A 271 -7.19 -13.92 -16.62
N GLN A 272 -7.71 -14.07 -17.84
CA GLN A 272 -7.67 -15.34 -18.58
C GLN A 272 -6.25 -15.66 -19.06
N ILE A 273 -5.49 -14.67 -19.54
CA ILE A 273 -4.05 -14.83 -19.83
C ILE A 273 -3.31 -15.30 -18.57
N ASN A 274 -3.58 -14.67 -17.43
CA ASN A 274 -3.02 -15.07 -16.14
C ASN A 274 -3.37 -16.51 -15.76
N ALA A 275 -4.64 -16.91 -15.96
CA ALA A 275 -5.08 -18.28 -15.69
C ALA A 275 -4.38 -19.30 -16.60
N LYS A 276 -4.17 -18.97 -17.89
CA LYS A 276 -3.43 -19.82 -18.83
C LYS A 276 -1.94 -19.96 -18.44
N LEU A 277 -1.31 -18.88 -17.97
CA LEU A 277 0.08 -18.89 -17.52
C LEU A 277 0.27 -19.66 -16.20
N SER A 278 -0.60 -19.40 -15.23
CA SER A 278 -0.37 -19.73 -13.82
C SER A 278 -1.35 -20.75 -13.23
N GLY A 279 -2.44 -21.08 -13.92
CA GLY A 279 -3.55 -21.84 -13.36
C GLY A 279 -4.43 -21.03 -12.39
N HIS A 280 -4.16 -19.73 -12.20
CA HIS A 280 -4.93 -18.87 -11.31
C HIS A 280 -5.12 -17.46 -11.87
N ARG A 281 -6.37 -16.97 -11.88
CA ARG A 281 -6.73 -15.65 -12.44
C ARG A 281 -5.99 -14.47 -11.79
N LEU A 282 -5.72 -14.60 -10.49
CA LEU A 282 -5.03 -13.59 -9.65
C LEU A 282 -3.59 -13.98 -9.29
N LEU A 283 -2.96 -14.91 -10.04
CA LEU A 283 -1.54 -15.26 -9.90
C LEU A 283 -1.10 -15.76 -8.51
N ARG A 284 -2.00 -16.42 -7.76
CA ARG A 284 -1.72 -16.92 -6.40
C ARG A 284 -0.80 -18.14 -6.41
N ASN A 285 -0.07 -18.32 -5.31
CA ASN A 285 0.74 -19.50 -5.02
C ASN A 285 1.83 -19.78 -6.07
N LEU A 286 2.44 -18.71 -6.59
CA LEU A 286 3.58 -18.80 -7.54
C LEU A 286 4.90 -18.44 -6.87
N LEU A 287 4.88 -17.49 -5.95
CA LEU A 287 6.06 -17.00 -5.26
C LEU A 287 6.54 -18.01 -4.21
N SER A 288 7.83 -17.98 -3.94
CA SER A 288 8.49 -18.71 -2.86
C SER A 288 9.65 -17.87 -2.34
N THR A 289 9.92 -17.92 -1.03
CA THR A 289 11.14 -17.33 -0.46
C THR A 289 12.36 -18.01 -1.08
N GLY A 290 13.19 -17.28 -1.82
CA GLY A 290 14.29 -17.81 -2.63
C GLY A 290 13.99 -17.96 -4.12
N GLY A 291 12.78 -17.64 -4.59
CA GLY A 291 12.44 -17.62 -6.01
C GLY A 291 10.95 -17.86 -6.32
N LEU A 292 10.66 -18.91 -7.06
CA LEU A 292 9.32 -19.33 -7.48
C LEU A 292 9.07 -20.79 -7.10
N ARG A 293 7.80 -21.15 -6.93
CA ARG A 293 7.39 -22.54 -6.63
C ARG A 293 7.52 -23.47 -7.82
N ARG A 294 7.41 -22.93 -9.03
CA ARG A 294 7.50 -23.65 -10.30
C ARG A 294 7.87 -22.70 -11.42
N ASP A 295 8.45 -23.24 -12.48
CA ASP A 295 8.74 -22.48 -13.69
C ASP A 295 7.43 -22.13 -14.45
N LEU A 296 7.53 -21.12 -15.31
CA LEU A 296 6.43 -20.58 -16.11
C LEU A 296 6.79 -20.61 -17.60
N ASN A 297 5.89 -21.15 -18.42
CA ASN A 297 6.02 -21.07 -19.87
C ASN A 297 5.47 -19.73 -20.36
N VAL A 298 6.37 -18.79 -20.66
CA VAL A 298 6.02 -17.43 -21.10
C VAL A 298 5.98 -17.26 -22.62
N GLY A 299 6.25 -18.32 -23.40
CA GLY A 299 6.45 -18.21 -24.86
C GLY A 299 5.24 -17.70 -25.65
N PHE A 300 4.03 -17.82 -25.10
CA PHE A 300 2.81 -17.31 -25.72
C PHE A 300 2.45 -15.87 -25.32
N LEU A 301 3.05 -15.35 -24.23
CA LEU A 301 2.62 -14.08 -23.62
C LEU A 301 2.81 -12.90 -24.57
N ALA A 302 3.93 -12.85 -25.30
CA ALA A 302 4.21 -11.74 -26.22
C ALA A 302 3.11 -11.57 -27.29
N PHE A 303 2.54 -12.66 -27.78
CA PHE A 303 1.46 -12.62 -28.77
C PHE A 303 0.12 -12.18 -28.15
N GLU A 304 -0.29 -12.80 -27.04
CA GLU A 304 -1.57 -12.48 -26.40
C GLU A 304 -1.59 -11.06 -25.82
N LEU A 305 -0.48 -10.63 -25.21
CA LEU A 305 -0.35 -9.30 -24.65
C LEU A 305 -0.28 -8.22 -25.73
N ARG A 306 0.28 -8.50 -26.92
CA ARG A 306 0.22 -7.56 -28.05
C ARG A 306 -1.22 -7.32 -28.50
N SER A 307 -2.01 -8.39 -28.61
CA SER A 307 -3.43 -8.29 -28.96
C SER A 307 -4.22 -7.52 -27.91
N LEU A 308 -4.02 -7.84 -26.62
CA LEU A 308 -4.66 -7.13 -25.53
C LEU A 308 -4.24 -5.65 -25.49
N LYS A 309 -2.95 -5.33 -25.65
CA LYS A 309 -2.42 -3.96 -25.66
C LYS A 309 -3.12 -3.09 -26.70
N ALA A 310 -3.34 -3.60 -27.90
CA ALA A 310 -4.05 -2.87 -28.96
C ALA A 310 -5.48 -2.50 -28.53
N LYS A 311 -6.25 -3.46 -28.01
CA LYS A 311 -7.61 -3.20 -27.51
C LYS A 311 -7.63 -2.22 -26.32
N VAL A 312 -6.63 -2.32 -25.45
CA VAL A 312 -6.47 -1.41 -24.30
C VAL A 312 -6.19 0.01 -24.77
N GLN A 313 -5.36 0.19 -25.80
CA GLN A 313 -5.10 1.50 -26.37
C GLN A 313 -6.38 2.12 -26.96
N ASP A 314 -7.13 1.36 -27.78
CA ASP A 314 -8.40 1.80 -28.34
C ASP A 314 -9.41 2.19 -27.24
N TYR A 315 -9.43 1.43 -26.14
CA TYR A 315 -10.28 1.72 -24.98
C TYR A 315 -9.88 3.01 -24.27
N LEU A 316 -8.59 3.20 -23.98
CA LEU A 316 -8.08 4.42 -23.35
C LEU A 316 -8.32 5.64 -24.24
N ASP A 317 -8.11 5.51 -25.55
CA ASP A 317 -8.35 6.58 -26.53
C ASP A 317 -9.84 6.93 -26.59
N SER A 318 -10.74 5.94 -26.51
CA SER A 318 -12.19 6.17 -26.44
C SER A 318 -12.60 6.96 -25.19
N LEU A 319 -12.06 6.60 -24.02
CA LEU A 319 -12.29 7.35 -22.77
C LEU A 319 -11.74 8.78 -22.89
N ALA A 320 -10.52 8.93 -23.39
CA ALA A 320 -9.85 10.22 -23.56
C ALA A 320 -10.52 11.14 -24.58
N ASN A 321 -11.39 10.63 -25.45
CA ASN A 321 -12.17 11.41 -26.41
C ASN A 321 -13.64 11.59 -25.98
N THR A 322 -14.05 11.11 -24.81
CA THR A 322 -15.42 11.24 -24.31
C THR A 322 -15.55 12.48 -23.42
N GLN A 323 -16.08 13.59 -23.97
CA GLN A 323 -16.14 14.87 -23.25
C GLN A 323 -16.88 14.79 -21.91
N SER A 324 -18.05 14.14 -21.86
CA SER A 324 -18.84 14.00 -20.63
C SER A 324 -18.11 13.22 -19.52
N TYR A 325 -17.17 12.35 -19.88
CA TYR A 325 -16.31 11.65 -18.94
C TYR A 325 -15.22 12.58 -18.41
N LEU A 326 -14.51 13.30 -19.29
CA LEU A 326 -13.45 14.22 -18.90
C LEU A 326 -13.97 15.37 -18.02
N ASP A 327 -15.12 15.94 -18.35
CA ASP A 327 -15.77 17.02 -17.60
C ASP A 327 -16.06 16.65 -16.14
N ARG A 328 -16.20 15.35 -15.85
CA ARG A 328 -16.44 14.84 -14.49
C ARG A 328 -15.16 14.53 -13.72
N LEU A 329 -14.02 14.40 -14.41
CA LEU A 329 -12.73 14.10 -13.81
C LEU A 329 -11.86 15.34 -13.55
N MET A 330 -11.96 16.34 -14.43
CA MET A 330 -11.24 17.60 -14.28
C MET A 330 -11.65 18.29 -12.99
N GLU A 331 -10.66 18.76 -12.23
CA GLU A 331 -10.85 19.50 -10.97
C GLU A 331 -11.48 18.69 -9.81
N THR A 332 -11.85 17.42 -10.04
CA THR A 332 -12.39 16.53 -9.01
C THR A 332 -11.27 16.00 -8.10
N GLY A 333 -11.37 16.29 -6.80
CA GLY A 333 -10.53 15.69 -5.76
C GLY A 333 -9.05 16.02 -5.91
N ILE A 334 -8.73 17.31 -6.00
CA ILE A 334 -7.36 17.83 -6.13
C ILE A 334 -6.56 17.53 -4.85
N LEU A 335 -5.38 16.92 -5.00
CA LEU A 335 -4.38 16.78 -3.94
C LEU A 335 -3.13 17.58 -4.33
N SER A 336 -2.73 18.54 -3.50
CA SER A 336 -1.51 19.33 -3.74
C SER A 336 -0.24 18.50 -3.52
N ALA A 337 0.87 18.94 -4.11
CA ALA A 337 2.18 18.29 -3.91
C ALA A 337 2.59 18.22 -2.43
N ASP A 338 2.39 19.31 -1.69
CA ASP A 338 2.76 19.41 -0.27
C ASP A 338 1.90 18.46 0.57
N ALA A 339 0.58 18.48 0.37
CA ALA A 339 -0.34 17.54 1.04
C ALA A 339 -0.02 16.09 0.71
N ALA A 340 0.27 15.79 -0.56
CA ALA A 340 0.68 14.45 -0.98
C ALA A 340 1.98 14.01 -0.29
N PHE A 341 2.94 14.93 -0.09
CA PHE A 341 4.21 14.64 0.57
C PHE A 341 3.97 14.37 2.06
N ASP A 342 3.36 15.33 2.76
CA ASP A 342 3.15 15.37 4.20
C ASP A 342 2.30 14.21 4.72
N PHE A 343 1.27 13.83 3.98
CA PHE A 343 0.33 12.75 4.34
C PHE A 343 0.72 11.39 3.74
N GLY A 344 1.91 11.28 3.15
CA GLY A 344 2.47 9.98 2.77
C GLY A 344 1.90 9.38 1.49
N ALA A 345 1.20 10.15 0.64
CA ALA A 345 0.66 9.64 -0.63
C ALA A 345 1.73 8.96 -1.48
N THR A 346 1.36 7.89 -2.18
CA THR A 346 2.29 7.02 -2.92
C THR A 346 1.72 6.53 -4.25
N GLY A 347 2.60 6.08 -5.14
CA GLY A 347 2.23 5.52 -6.43
C GLY A 347 1.58 6.53 -7.37
N PRO A 348 0.51 6.11 -8.09
CA PRO A 348 -0.18 7.00 -9.01
C PRO A 348 -0.71 8.29 -8.38
N ILE A 349 -1.05 8.28 -7.09
CA ILE A 349 -1.57 9.45 -6.38
C ILE A 349 -0.48 10.50 -6.18
N ALA A 350 0.70 10.08 -5.72
CA ALA A 350 1.85 10.94 -5.56
C ALA A 350 2.31 11.52 -6.91
N ASN A 351 2.44 10.64 -7.91
CA ASN A 351 2.85 11.00 -9.26
C ASN A 351 1.83 11.93 -9.97
N ALA A 352 0.55 11.84 -9.67
CA ALA A 352 -0.46 12.77 -10.20
C ALA A 352 -0.38 14.17 -9.58
N SER A 353 0.21 14.26 -8.37
CA SER A 353 0.34 15.47 -7.56
C SER A 353 1.74 16.09 -7.65
N GLY A 354 2.56 15.69 -8.63
CA GLY A 354 3.88 16.26 -8.88
C GLY A 354 5.05 15.58 -8.16
N LEU A 355 4.81 14.53 -7.39
CA LEU A 355 5.87 13.81 -6.66
C LEU A 355 6.36 12.62 -7.48
N GLN A 356 7.35 12.83 -8.35
CA GLN A 356 7.94 11.78 -9.19
C GLN A 356 8.65 10.72 -8.34
N ARG A 357 7.94 9.65 -7.96
CA ARG A 357 8.47 8.56 -7.12
C ARG A 357 7.96 7.22 -7.60
N ASP A 358 8.88 6.27 -7.76
CA ASP A 358 8.56 4.88 -8.09
C ASP A 358 9.67 3.98 -7.54
N LEU A 359 9.33 3.03 -6.66
CA LEU A 359 10.33 2.15 -6.07
C LEU A 359 11.03 1.27 -7.12
N ARG A 360 10.44 1.01 -8.28
CA ARG A 360 11.09 0.23 -9.34
C ARG A 360 12.29 0.95 -9.94
N VAL A 361 12.29 2.29 -9.91
CA VAL A 361 13.39 3.13 -10.41
C VAL A 361 14.29 3.60 -9.29
N HIS A 362 13.71 4.09 -8.20
CA HIS A 362 14.46 4.72 -7.11
C HIS A 362 15.09 3.70 -6.17
N HIS A 363 14.48 2.53 -6.02
CA HIS A 363 14.94 1.46 -5.13
C HIS A 363 14.78 0.11 -5.83
N PRO A 364 15.43 -0.11 -6.99
CA PRO A 364 15.14 -1.24 -7.85
C PRO A 364 15.30 -2.58 -7.14
N TYR A 365 14.44 -3.53 -7.50
CA TYR A 365 14.40 -4.88 -6.95
C TYR A 365 14.15 -5.89 -8.06
N SER A 366 14.52 -7.16 -7.86
CA SER A 366 14.23 -8.26 -8.80
C SER A 366 14.62 -7.98 -10.27
N GLY A 367 15.62 -7.13 -10.54
CA GLY A 367 16.11 -6.82 -11.88
C GLY A 367 15.44 -5.64 -12.59
N TYR A 368 14.60 -4.84 -11.93
CA TYR A 368 14.00 -3.64 -12.55
C TYR A 368 15.05 -2.61 -13.00
N ASP A 369 16.25 -2.61 -12.41
CA ASP A 369 17.40 -1.78 -12.78
C ASP A 369 17.95 -2.09 -14.19
N ALA A 370 17.69 -3.29 -14.71
CA ALA A 370 18.09 -3.68 -16.07
C ALA A 370 17.06 -3.28 -17.14
N LEU A 371 15.89 -2.74 -16.75
CA LEU A 371 14.79 -2.41 -17.66
C LEU A 371 14.66 -0.90 -17.84
N SER A 372 14.25 -0.50 -19.04
CA SER A 372 13.97 0.91 -19.34
C SER A 372 12.51 1.25 -19.00
N MET A 373 12.32 2.14 -18.03
CA MET A 373 10.99 2.63 -17.64
C MET A 373 10.97 4.15 -17.46
N LYS A 374 9.83 4.75 -17.77
CA LYS A 374 9.52 6.16 -17.49
C LYS A 374 8.51 6.22 -16.34
N ILE A 375 8.76 7.10 -15.37
CA ILE A 375 7.79 7.40 -14.31
C ILE A 375 6.79 8.44 -14.87
N PRO A 376 5.50 8.10 -15.03
CA PRO A 376 4.49 9.07 -15.43
C PRO A 376 4.33 10.15 -14.35
N LEU A 377 4.16 11.40 -14.76
CA LEU A 377 4.08 12.54 -13.86
C LEU A 377 3.02 13.52 -14.35
N ARG A 378 2.21 14.03 -13.42
CA ARG A 378 1.30 15.17 -13.58
C ARG A 378 1.40 16.05 -12.35
N THR A 379 0.86 17.26 -12.42
CA THR A 379 0.94 18.25 -11.33
C THR A 379 -0.42 18.72 -10.82
N LYS A 380 -1.51 18.47 -11.56
CA LYS A 380 -2.84 18.95 -11.19
C LYS A 380 -3.42 18.25 -9.95
N GLY A 381 -3.03 16.99 -9.70
CA GLY A 381 -3.51 16.24 -8.55
C GLY A 381 -5.00 15.90 -8.56
N ASP A 382 -5.74 16.15 -9.64
CA ASP A 382 -7.17 15.80 -9.79
C ASP A 382 -7.37 14.36 -10.29
N ALA A 383 -8.64 13.95 -10.38
CA ALA A 383 -9.00 12.61 -10.84
C ALA A 383 -8.53 12.33 -12.28
N LEU A 384 -8.52 13.35 -13.15
CA LEU A 384 -8.00 13.23 -14.52
C LEU A 384 -6.47 12.98 -14.51
N ALA A 385 -5.70 13.75 -13.75
CA ALA A 385 -4.26 13.54 -13.61
C ALA A 385 -3.92 12.13 -13.10
N ARG A 386 -4.70 11.61 -12.15
CA ARG A 386 -4.58 10.23 -11.66
C ARG A 386 -4.88 9.20 -12.76
N ALA A 387 -5.92 9.44 -13.56
CA ALA A 387 -6.27 8.58 -14.69
C ALA A 387 -5.16 8.56 -15.76
N GLU A 388 -4.60 9.72 -16.12
CA GLU A 388 -3.51 9.83 -17.09
C GLU A 388 -2.24 9.12 -16.64
N VAL A 389 -1.84 9.29 -15.37
CA VAL A 389 -0.69 8.58 -14.78
C VAL A 389 -0.89 7.06 -14.83
N ARG A 390 -2.12 6.59 -14.54
CA ARG A 390 -2.45 5.16 -14.60
C ARG A 390 -2.52 4.63 -16.03
N ALA A 391 -2.96 5.43 -17.00
CA ALA A 391 -2.97 5.06 -18.41
C ALA A 391 -1.55 4.82 -18.93
N GLU A 392 -0.63 5.76 -18.68
CA GLU A 392 0.78 5.60 -19.02
C GLU A 392 1.41 4.40 -18.30
N SER A 393 1.11 4.22 -17.00
CA SER A 393 1.59 3.06 -16.25
C SER A 393 1.04 1.73 -16.76
N LEU A 394 -0.18 1.69 -17.28
CA LEU A 394 -0.81 0.50 -17.85
C LEU A 394 -0.12 0.12 -19.17
N ILE A 395 0.09 1.09 -20.06
CA ILE A 395 0.81 0.87 -21.31
C ILE A 395 2.26 0.44 -21.06
N GLY A 396 2.94 1.11 -20.12
CA GLY A 396 4.31 0.77 -19.72
C GLY A 396 4.46 -0.63 -19.14
N ALA A 397 3.42 -1.18 -18.48
CA ALA A 397 3.46 -2.55 -17.95
C ALA A 397 3.61 -3.59 -19.08
N PHE A 398 2.96 -3.39 -20.22
CA PHE A 398 3.13 -4.26 -21.40
C PHE A 398 4.57 -4.22 -21.92
N ASP A 399 5.18 -3.03 -21.97
CA ASP A 399 6.53 -2.84 -22.47
C ASP A 399 7.58 -3.44 -21.52
N LEU A 400 7.34 -3.38 -20.21
CA LEU A 400 8.20 -4.03 -19.22
C LEU A 400 8.15 -5.55 -19.29
N ILE A 401 6.97 -6.13 -19.56
CA ILE A 401 6.84 -7.57 -19.76
C ILE A 401 7.59 -8.00 -21.03
N ASP A 402 7.47 -7.25 -22.13
CA ASP A 402 8.18 -7.56 -23.38
C ASP A 402 9.71 -7.51 -23.17
N GLN A 403 10.22 -6.46 -22.52
CA GLN A 403 11.65 -6.36 -22.18
C GLN A 403 12.12 -7.52 -21.30
N ALA A 404 11.39 -7.86 -20.24
CA ALA A 404 11.75 -8.95 -19.33
C ALA A 404 11.74 -10.33 -20.02
N ILE A 405 10.80 -10.56 -20.95
CA ILE A 405 10.74 -11.81 -21.73
C ILE A 405 11.89 -11.89 -22.73
N GLN A 406 12.26 -10.78 -23.38
CA GLN A 406 13.36 -10.75 -24.36
C GLN A 406 14.72 -11.07 -23.75
N THR A 407 14.93 -10.73 -22.48
CA THR A 407 16.16 -11.02 -21.73
C THR A 407 16.08 -12.30 -20.90
N LEU A 408 15.00 -13.07 -21.02
CA LEU A 408 14.75 -14.24 -20.17
C LEU A 408 15.56 -15.46 -20.64
N GLU A 409 16.65 -15.74 -19.94
CA GLU A 409 17.45 -16.94 -20.18
C GLU A 409 16.95 -18.17 -19.38
N PRO A 410 17.24 -19.40 -19.84
CA PRO A 410 17.07 -20.61 -19.04
C PRO A 410 17.94 -20.57 -17.76
N GLY A 411 17.47 -21.19 -16.68
CA GLY A 411 18.20 -21.22 -15.41
C GLY A 411 17.33 -21.69 -14.26
N ASP A 412 17.90 -21.70 -13.06
CA ASP A 412 17.17 -22.08 -11.85
C ASP A 412 16.06 -21.07 -11.52
N ILE A 413 14.97 -21.57 -10.96
CA ILE A 413 13.82 -20.74 -10.55
C ILE A 413 13.65 -20.64 -9.03
N ASN A 414 14.47 -21.35 -8.26
CA ASN A 414 14.47 -21.30 -6.81
C ASN A 414 15.83 -21.72 -6.25
N LEU A 415 16.16 -21.26 -5.06
CA LEU A 415 17.29 -21.74 -4.28
C LEU A 415 17.05 -23.18 -3.81
N TYR A 416 18.03 -24.06 -4.05
CA TYR A 416 18.01 -25.41 -3.54
C TYR A 416 18.55 -25.47 -2.11
N LYS A 417 17.71 -25.89 -1.15
CA LYS A 417 18.05 -26.03 0.29
C LYS A 417 18.71 -24.77 0.89
N PRO A 418 18.01 -23.64 0.92
CA PRO A 418 18.59 -22.41 1.42
C PRO A 418 18.90 -22.51 2.93
N ILE A 419 20.03 -21.95 3.36
CA ILE A 419 20.49 -22.00 4.75
C ILE A 419 19.76 -20.92 5.56
N VAL A 420 19.00 -21.34 6.57
CA VAL A 420 18.36 -20.41 7.50
C VAL A 420 19.39 -19.97 8.55
N PRO A 421 19.62 -18.66 8.73
CA PRO A 421 20.48 -18.16 9.80
C PRO A 421 19.97 -18.55 11.19
N VAL A 422 20.91 -18.84 12.09
CA VAL A 422 20.63 -19.04 13.52
C VAL A 422 20.65 -17.68 14.22
N GLY A 423 19.73 -17.48 15.17
CA GLY A 423 19.55 -16.25 15.93
C GLY A 423 18.63 -15.24 15.27
N THR A 424 18.63 -14.02 15.82
CA THR A 424 17.74 -12.94 15.39
C THR A 424 18.27 -12.22 14.16
N VAL A 425 17.46 -12.19 13.10
CA VAL A 425 17.72 -11.44 11.86
C VAL A 425 16.54 -10.54 11.54
N ASP A 426 16.85 -9.41 10.90
CA ASP A 426 15.86 -8.45 10.44
C ASP A 426 15.97 -8.28 8.92
N GLY A 427 14.85 -8.01 8.25
CA GLY A 427 14.84 -7.75 6.82
C GLY A 427 13.75 -6.77 6.42
N LEU A 428 14.05 -5.98 5.40
CA LEU A 428 13.14 -5.03 4.78
C LEU A 428 12.91 -5.44 3.33
N GLY A 429 11.65 -5.50 2.90
CA GLY A 429 11.28 -5.79 1.52
C GLY A 429 10.21 -4.84 1.03
N TRP A 430 10.22 -4.57 -0.28
CA TRP A 430 9.31 -3.58 -0.86
C TRP A 430 8.96 -3.89 -2.30
N THR A 431 7.83 -3.36 -2.76
CA THR A 431 7.41 -3.35 -4.16
C THR A 431 6.66 -2.06 -4.50
N GLU A 432 6.68 -1.67 -5.78
CA GLU A 432 5.74 -0.68 -6.31
C GLU A 432 4.54 -1.42 -6.92
N GLY A 433 3.46 -1.59 -6.16
CA GLY A 433 2.22 -2.17 -6.67
C GLY A 433 1.45 -1.22 -7.60
N PRO A 434 0.34 -1.66 -8.22
CA PRO A 434 -0.50 -0.80 -9.06
C PRO A 434 -1.14 0.38 -8.29
N ARG A 435 -1.16 0.34 -6.96
CA ARG A 435 -1.72 1.39 -6.08
C ARG A 435 -0.65 2.21 -5.38
N GLY A 436 0.62 1.81 -5.47
CA GLY A 436 1.75 2.50 -4.88
C GLY A 436 2.68 1.58 -4.10
N SER A 437 3.52 2.18 -3.27
CA SER A 437 4.54 1.47 -2.49
C SER A 437 3.95 0.56 -1.41
N CYS A 438 4.46 -0.68 -1.38
CA CYS A 438 4.17 -1.70 -0.39
C CYS A 438 5.47 -2.08 0.32
N PHE A 439 5.48 -2.11 1.65
CA PHE A 439 6.65 -2.47 2.45
C PHE A 439 6.32 -3.56 3.47
N TYR A 440 7.31 -4.42 3.70
CA TYR A 440 7.32 -5.44 4.74
C TYR A 440 8.62 -5.29 5.53
N ALA A 441 8.52 -5.12 6.85
CA ALA A 441 9.65 -5.28 7.75
C ALA A 441 9.44 -6.53 8.60
N VAL A 442 10.42 -7.42 8.61
CA VAL A 442 10.36 -8.70 9.30
C VAL A 442 11.49 -8.79 10.31
N ARG A 443 11.18 -9.36 11.47
CA ARG A 443 12.15 -9.88 12.45
C ARG A 443 11.88 -11.36 12.63
N LEU A 444 12.93 -12.17 12.49
CA LEU A 444 12.87 -13.60 12.67
C LEU A 444 13.92 -14.03 13.70
N ASN A 445 13.59 -15.02 14.52
CA ASN A 445 14.56 -15.73 15.34
C ASN A 445 14.55 -17.21 14.97
N ASP A 446 15.72 -17.74 14.62
CA ASP A 446 15.88 -19.15 14.20
C ASP A 446 14.91 -19.56 13.07
N GLY A 447 14.63 -18.63 12.16
CA GLY A 447 13.73 -18.83 11.02
C GLY A 447 12.23 -18.71 11.32
N ILE A 448 11.84 -18.35 12.54
CA ILE A 448 10.44 -18.14 12.94
C ILE A 448 10.18 -16.64 13.13
N PHE A 449 9.03 -16.16 12.66
CA PHE A 449 8.69 -14.74 12.82
C PHE A 449 8.43 -14.35 14.27
N GLU A 450 9.11 -13.30 14.72
CA GLU A 450 8.80 -12.59 15.96
C GLU A 450 7.92 -11.36 15.67
N ARG A 451 8.16 -10.67 14.55
CA ARG A 451 7.40 -9.47 14.16
C ARG A 451 7.36 -9.34 12.64
N VAL A 452 6.18 -9.05 12.10
CA VAL A 452 6.01 -8.65 10.69
C VAL A 452 5.18 -7.39 10.59
N LYS A 453 5.79 -6.27 10.20
CA LYS A 453 5.09 -5.02 9.89
C LYS A 453 4.74 -4.96 8.41
N ILE A 454 3.49 -4.61 8.10
CA ILE A 454 3.03 -4.41 6.73
C ILE A 454 2.63 -2.95 6.56
N LYS A 455 3.18 -2.29 5.54
CA LYS A 455 2.67 -1.01 5.04
C LYS A 455 2.12 -1.20 3.64
N SER A 456 0.81 -1.14 3.50
CA SER A 456 0.15 -1.19 2.19
C SER A 456 0.08 0.21 1.57
N PRO A 457 -0.04 0.32 0.24
CA PRO A 457 -0.28 1.61 -0.41
C PRO A 457 -1.61 2.23 0.02
N SER A 458 -2.64 1.41 0.28
CA SER A 458 -3.95 1.88 0.73
C SER A 458 -3.88 2.53 2.11
N PHE A 459 -3.05 2.03 3.03
CA PHE A 459 -2.88 2.64 4.35
C PHE A 459 -2.40 4.09 4.23
N SER A 460 -1.41 4.35 3.37
CA SER A 460 -0.92 5.72 3.14
C SER A 460 -1.93 6.58 2.40
N ASN A 461 -2.52 6.07 1.32
CA ASN A 461 -3.39 6.89 0.48
C ASN A 461 -4.76 7.18 1.12
N TRP A 462 -5.28 6.30 2.01
CA TRP A 462 -6.48 6.61 2.79
C TRP A 462 -6.24 7.71 3.83
N LYS A 463 -5.01 7.88 4.33
CA LYS A 463 -4.67 9.02 5.20
C LYS A 463 -4.67 10.35 4.44
N ALA A 464 -4.24 10.34 3.17
CA ALA A 464 -4.26 11.54 2.32
C ALA A 464 -5.66 11.84 1.73
N PHE A 465 -6.51 10.84 1.54
CA PHE A 465 -7.80 10.97 0.85
C PHE A 465 -8.72 12.07 1.41
N PRO A 466 -8.92 12.22 2.74
CA PRO A 466 -9.80 13.26 3.30
C PRO A 466 -9.52 14.67 2.79
N LEU A 467 -8.24 15.00 2.54
CA LEU A 467 -7.81 16.32 2.06
C LEU A 467 -8.38 16.68 0.69
N THR A 468 -8.86 15.70 -0.06
CA THR A 468 -9.46 15.88 -1.40
C THR A 468 -10.98 15.96 -1.38
N VAL A 469 -11.60 15.70 -0.23
CA VAL A 469 -13.06 15.65 -0.06
C VAL A 469 -13.61 16.95 0.53
N HIS A 470 -12.84 17.65 1.35
CA HIS A 470 -13.25 18.93 1.93
C HIS A 470 -13.55 19.97 0.84
N SER A 471 -14.64 20.72 1.02
CA SER A 471 -15.11 21.75 0.08
C SER A 471 -15.35 21.22 -1.34
N SER A 472 -15.71 19.95 -1.46
CA SER A 472 -16.10 19.33 -2.73
C SER A 472 -17.60 19.03 -2.78
N ASN A 473 -18.10 18.76 -3.99
CA ASN A 473 -19.50 18.38 -4.19
C ASN A 473 -19.73 16.91 -3.78
N MET A 474 -20.77 16.65 -3.02
CA MET A 474 -21.21 15.31 -2.58
C MET A 474 -21.39 14.33 -3.74
N MET A 475 -21.89 14.80 -4.88
CA MET A 475 -22.10 13.97 -6.07
C MET A 475 -20.79 13.50 -6.71
N ASP A 476 -19.68 14.21 -6.45
CA ASP A 476 -18.36 13.89 -6.98
C ASP A 476 -17.53 13.00 -6.05
N TYR A 477 -18.00 12.76 -4.83
CA TYR A 477 -17.33 11.88 -3.86
C TYR A 477 -17.01 10.51 -4.48
N ALA A 478 -17.97 9.88 -5.17
CA ALA A 478 -17.78 8.55 -5.74
C ALA A 478 -16.71 8.54 -6.83
N ILE A 479 -16.64 9.60 -7.64
CA ILE A 479 -15.61 9.77 -8.67
C ILE A 479 -14.24 9.95 -7.99
N ASN A 480 -14.18 10.78 -6.95
CA ASN A 480 -12.96 10.99 -6.19
C ASN A 480 -12.47 9.67 -5.55
N GLU A 481 -13.31 8.94 -4.83
CA GLU A 481 -12.99 7.64 -4.23
C GLU A 481 -12.48 6.64 -5.28
N ALA A 482 -13.19 6.49 -6.40
CA ALA A 482 -12.78 5.61 -7.49
C ALA A 482 -11.44 6.01 -8.11
N SER A 483 -11.18 7.31 -8.25
CA SER A 483 -9.94 7.84 -8.82
C SER A 483 -8.69 7.58 -7.96
N PHE A 484 -8.85 7.36 -6.65
CA PHE A 484 -7.75 6.88 -5.81
C PHE A 484 -7.52 5.37 -5.98
N GLY A 485 -8.60 4.61 -6.18
CA GLY A 485 -8.56 3.17 -6.44
C GLY A 485 -8.04 2.37 -5.24
N LEU A 486 -8.43 2.74 -4.02
CA LEU A 486 -7.93 2.15 -2.77
C LEU A 486 -8.64 0.84 -2.42
N THR A 487 -8.04 0.10 -1.49
CA THR A 487 -8.64 -1.08 -0.87
C THR A 487 -8.68 -0.89 0.64
N ILE A 488 -9.86 -1.00 1.24
CA ILE A 488 -10.03 -0.92 2.69
C ILE A 488 -9.39 -2.16 3.32
N ALA A 489 -9.60 -3.35 2.76
CA ALA A 489 -8.98 -4.59 3.22
C ALA A 489 -7.45 -4.52 3.22
N GLY A 490 -6.85 -3.79 2.28
CA GLY A 490 -5.41 -3.57 2.23
C GLY A 490 -4.93 -2.55 3.27
N ALA A 491 -5.73 -1.53 3.62
CA ALA A 491 -5.40 -0.59 4.69
C ALA A 491 -5.50 -1.27 6.07
N ASP A 492 -6.60 -1.98 6.28
CA ASP A 492 -6.97 -2.64 7.54
C ASP A 492 -6.06 -3.83 7.88
N ARG A 493 -5.52 -4.52 6.87
CA ARG A 493 -4.60 -5.68 6.99
C ARG A 493 -5.14 -6.87 7.77
#